data_AF-A0A396QJ82-F1
#
_entry.id   AF-A0A396QJ82-F1
#
_cell.length_a   1.000
_cell.length_b   1.000
_cell.length_c   1.000
_cell.angle_alpha   90.00
_cell.angle_beta   90.00
_cell.angle_gamma   90.00
#
_symmetry.space_group_name_H-M   'P 1'
#
loop_
_entity.id
_entity.type
_entity.pdbx_description
1 polymer ?
#
loop_
_entity_poly.entity_id
_entity_poly.type
_entity_poly.pdbx_seq_one_letter_code
_entity_poly.pdbx_strand_id
1 'polypeptide(L)'
;MEWIAGTTSDQRLHFWIPEGGKMLPNPLLTGFQYEGHQDQESDYGPYRYLEAERLYRRAAAFRWEDITFQCIQEWFIVPSNRNLLAFRQTLESSGDCCYHLETWVEEPDGTEIWSSCLLIDQEDNSCGLLLEEYARPGIALCETTQLVSASVRISESRHGCSRSYDVTAWKETPVKLEKYISLRREDNENFRELAFAECRQASKLRFDALLKGAAVSVTKPNGMN
;
A
#
# COMPACT_ATOMS: atom_id res chain seq x y z
N MET A 1 14.97 -15.73 -3.60
CA MET A 1 15.24 -15.17 -2.26
C MET A 1 13.97 -14.52 -1.76
N GLU A 2 13.61 -14.71 -0.49
CA GLU A 2 12.42 -14.10 0.09
C GLU A 2 12.78 -12.72 0.65
N TRP A 3 12.14 -11.67 0.15
CA TRP A 3 12.07 -10.40 0.87
C TRP A 3 11.10 -10.58 2.03
N ILE A 4 11.30 -9.82 3.10
CA ILE A 4 10.47 -9.94 4.30
C ILE A 4 9.71 -8.63 4.47
N ALA A 5 8.39 -8.71 4.41
CA ALA A 5 7.53 -7.73 5.07
C ALA A 5 7.40 -8.14 6.53
N GLY A 6 7.82 -7.25 7.42
CA GLY A 6 7.68 -7.49 8.85
C GLY A 6 7.62 -6.18 9.61
N THR A 7 7.15 -6.25 10.84
CA THR A 7 7.15 -5.09 11.73
C THR A 7 8.48 -5.00 12.45
N THR A 8 9.06 -3.81 12.57
CA THR A 8 10.29 -3.64 13.37
C THR A 8 9.95 -3.49 14.85
N SER A 9 10.97 -3.32 15.70
CA SER A 9 10.78 -3.09 17.14
C SER A 9 9.94 -1.86 17.45
N ASP A 10 9.92 -0.86 16.56
CA ASP A 10 9.07 0.33 16.66
C ASP A 10 7.65 0.11 16.12
N GLN A 11 7.33 -1.13 15.72
CA GLN A 11 6.02 -1.60 15.27
C GLN A 11 5.57 -1.04 13.91
N ARG A 12 6.46 -0.36 13.20
CA ARG A 12 6.23 0.06 11.81
C ARG A 12 6.44 -1.12 10.88
N LEU A 13 5.61 -1.20 9.84
CA LEU A 13 5.80 -2.18 8.78
C LEU A 13 6.93 -1.71 7.86
N HIS A 14 7.94 -2.56 7.71
CA HIS A 14 9.07 -2.31 6.84
C HIS A 14 9.28 -3.48 5.89
N PHE A 15 9.91 -3.15 4.76
CA PHE A 15 10.35 -4.11 3.78
C PHE A 15 11.87 -4.12 3.82
N TRP A 16 12.46 -5.30 3.93
CA TRP A 16 13.91 -5.44 3.83
C TRP A 16 14.30 -6.63 3.00
N ILE A 17 15.50 -6.52 2.45
CA ILE A 17 16.19 -7.62 1.81
C ILE A 17 17.16 -8.19 2.84
N PRO A 18 17.00 -9.46 3.25
CA PRO A 18 17.88 -10.06 4.25
C PRO A 18 19.37 -9.99 3.86
N GLU A 19 19.67 -10.11 2.57
CA GLU A 19 21.03 -9.99 2.04
C GLU A 19 21.54 -8.55 2.05
N GLY A 20 22.14 -8.17 3.18
CA GLY A 20 22.81 -6.88 3.36
C GLY A 20 22.13 -5.95 4.37
N GLY A 21 21.01 -6.38 4.99
CA GLY A 21 20.33 -5.61 6.03
C GLY A 21 19.81 -4.24 5.57
N LYS A 22 19.58 -4.08 4.27
CA LYS A 22 19.18 -2.80 3.66
C LYS A 22 17.67 -2.67 3.71
N MET A 23 17.21 -1.56 4.23
CA MET A 23 15.80 -1.19 4.22
C MET A 23 15.41 -0.76 2.80
N LEU A 24 14.19 -1.12 2.40
CA LEU A 24 13.57 -0.61 1.19
C LEU A 24 12.70 0.60 1.57
N PRO A 25 12.47 1.54 0.64
CA PRO A 25 11.56 2.65 0.86
C PRO A 25 10.18 2.13 1.26
N ASN A 26 9.50 2.80 2.18
CA ASN A 26 8.20 2.35 2.65
C ASN A 26 7.08 2.70 1.65
N PRO A 27 6.43 1.69 1.00
CA PRO A 27 5.36 1.93 0.06
C PRO A 27 3.98 1.99 0.71
N LEU A 28 3.88 1.88 2.04
CA LEU A 28 2.62 1.78 2.78
C LEU A 28 2.22 3.06 3.50
N LEU A 29 2.92 4.16 3.23
CA LEU A 29 2.64 5.42 3.88
C LEU A 29 1.24 5.93 3.48
N THR A 30 0.50 6.30 4.50
CA THR A 30 -0.86 6.83 4.44
C THR A 30 -1.02 7.89 5.52
N GLY A 31 -1.82 8.90 5.25
CA GLY A 31 -2.15 9.96 6.19
C GLY A 31 -3.64 10.28 6.13
N PHE A 32 -4.18 10.70 7.25
CA PHE A 32 -5.56 11.10 7.43
C PHE A 32 -5.61 12.45 8.15
N GLN A 33 -6.38 13.38 7.61
CA GLN A 33 -6.55 14.70 8.19
C GLN A 33 -8.02 15.15 8.20
N TYR A 34 -8.46 15.71 9.32
CA TYR A 34 -9.78 16.31 9.49
C TYR A 34 -9.63 17.68 10.16
N GLU A 35 -10.14 18.74 9.53
CA GLU A 35 -10.18 20.11 10.07
C GLU A 35 -8.82 20.63 10.61
N GLY A 36 -7.71 20.25 9.98
CA GLY A 36 -6.37 20.65 10.41
C GLY A 36 -5.71 19.71 11.42
N HIS A 37 -6.44 18.72 11.94
CA HIS A 37 -5.89 17.62 12.75
C HIS A 37 -5.43 16.49 11.84
N GLN A 38 -4.16 16.10 11.95
CA GLN A 38 -3.58 14.98 11.21
C GLN A 38 -3.34 13.80 12.13
N ASP A 39 -3.61 12.58 11.67
CA ASP A 39 -3.16 11.38 12.37
C ASP A 39 -1.64 11.28 12.38
N GLN A 40 -1.13 10.59 13.39
CA GLN A 40 0.28 10.30 13.51
C GLN A 40 0.47 8.80 13.69
N GLU A 41 1.60 8.30 13.21
CA GLU A 41 1.96 6.89 13.37
C GLU A 41 1.91 6.44 14.86
N SER A 42 2.23 7.35 15.79
CA SER A 42 2.17 7.11 17.24
C SER A 42 0.75 6.94 17.80
N ASP A 43 -0.28 7.37 17.07
CA ASP A 43 -1.68 7.22 17.50
C ASP A 43 -2.15 5.77 17.33
N TYR A 44 -1.52 5.03 16.42
CA TYR A 44 -1.81 3.63 16.19
C TYR A 44 -1.04 2.74 17.16
N GLY A 45 -1.74 1.79 17.76
CA GLY A 45 -1.09 0.70 18.50
C GLY A 45 -0.26 -0.22 17.58
N PRO A 46 0.48 -1.17 18.16
CA PRO A 46 1.22 -2.16 17.37
C PRO A 46 0.31 -3.00 16.49
N TYR A 47 0.83 -3.46 15.35
CA TYR A 47 0.18 -4.50 14.57
C TYR A 47 0.10 -5.80 15.36
N ARG A 48 -1.09 -6.40 15.38
CA ARG A 48 -1.36 -7.70 15.96
C ARG A 48 -1.75 -8.67 14.86
N TYR A 49 -1.12 -9.84 14.84
CA TYR A 49 -1.52 -10.91 13.94
C TYR A 49 -2.82 -11.54 14.44
N LEU A 50 -3.83 -11.58 13.57
CA LEU A 50 -5.13 -12.19 13.82
C LEU A 50 -5.17 -13.53 13.10
N GLU A 51 -4.84 -14.61 13.81
CA GLU A 51 -4.65 -15.94 13.22
C GLU A 51 -5.89 -16.44 12.46
N ALA A 52 -7.09 -16.23 13.02
CA ALA A 52 -8.35 -16.63 12.39
C ALA A 52 -8.64 -15.89 11.06
N GLU A 53 -8.13 -14.66 10.92
CA GLU A 53 -8.32 -13.81 9.74
C GLU A 53 -7.11 -13.84 8.80
N ARG A 54 -5.98 -14.41 9.25
CA ARG A 54 -4.70 -14.52 8.53
C ARG A 54 -4.16 -13.17 8.04
N LEU A 55 -4.33 -12.12 8.84
CA LEU A 55 -3.86 -10.77 8.56
C LEU A 55 -3.30 -10.10 9.83
N TYR A 56 -2.56 -9.02 9.63
CA TYR A 56 -2.12 -8.14 10.70
C TYR A 56 -3.05 -6.93 10.77
N ARG A 57 -3.44 -6.53 11.98
CA ARG A 57 -4.33 -5.39 12.21
C ARG A 57 -3.77 -4.46 13.28
N ARG A 58 -3.94 -3.15 13.09
CA ARG A 58 -3.88 -2.14 14.15
C ARG A 58 -5.06 -1.18 13.98
N ALA A 59 -5.35 -0.42 15.03
CA ALA A 59 -6.43 0.56 15.00
C ALA A 59 -6.12 1.74 15.90
N ALA A 60 -6.71 2.87 15.55
CA ALA A 60 -6.76 4.09 16.34
C ALA A 60 -8.19 4.64 16.34
N ALA A 61 -8.56 5.34 17.40
CA ALA A 61 -9.81 6.07 17.47
C ALA A 61 -9.49 7.54 17.73
N PHE A 62 -9.97 8.40 16.85
CA PHE A 62 -9.78 9.84 16.93
C PHE A 62 -11.10 10.48 17.32
N ARG A 63 -11.03 11.42 18.25
CA ARG A 63 -12.19 12.24 18.62
C ARG A 63 -11.80 13.69 18.47
N TRP A 64 -12.37 14.34 17.47
CA TRP A 64 -12.18 15.75 17.19
C TRP A 64 -13.54 16.40 17.14
N GLU A 65 -13.74 17.40 17.99
CA GLU A 65 -15.02 18.09 18.16
C GLU A 65 -16.18 17.11 18.46
N ASP A 66 -17.17 17.02 17.57
CA ASP A 66 -18.35 16.18 17.65
C ASP A 66 -18.28 14.89 16.80
N ILE A 67 -17.22 14.72 16.01
CA ILE A 67 -16.99 13.52 15.20
C ILE A 67 -16.00 12.58 15.87
N THR A 68 -16.33 11.29 15.84
CA THR A 68 -15.39 10.20 16.15
C THR A 68 -15.06 9.46 14.88
N PHE A 69 -13.77 9.22 14.66
CA PHE A 69 -13.25 8.37 13.61
C PHE A 69 -12.69 7.08 14.22
N GLN A 70 -13.10 5.94 13.69
CA GLN A 70 -12.40 4.69 13.90
C GLN A 70 -11.56 4.41 12.65
N CYS A 71 -10.24 4.36 12.82
CA CYS A 71 -9.32 4.01 11.76
C CYS A 71 -8.72 2.62 12.02
N ILE A 72 -8.82 1.73 11.04
CA ILE A 72 -8.29 0.37 11.12
C ILE A 72 -7.34 0.17 9.95
N GLN A 73 -6.12 -0.25 10.23
CA GLN A 73 -5.14 -0.59 9.22
C GLN A 73 -4.86 -2.09 9.25
N GLU A 74 -4.91 -2.70 8.08
CA GLU A 74 -4.82 -4.14 7.88
C GLU A 74 -3.87 -4.46 6.74
N TRP A 75 -3.09 -5.53 6.89
CA TRP A 75 -2.28 -6.02 5.79
C TRP A 75 -2.02 -7.52 5.88
N PHE A 76 -1.71 -8.11 4.73
CA PHE A 76 -1.28 -9.50 4.62
C PHE A 76 -0.45 -9.72 3.35
N ILE A 77 0.40 -10.75 3.37
CA ILE A 77 1.06 -11.26 2.17
C ILE A 77 0.06 -12.14 1.43
N VAL A 78 -0.15 -11.88 0.15
CA VAL A 78 -1.16 -12.58 -0.65
C VAL A 78 -0.81 -14.07 -0.75
N PRO A 79 -1.67 -15.01 -0.30
CA PRO A 79 -1.30 -16.42 -0.21
C PRO A 79 -0.92 -17.07 -1.54
N SER A 80 -1.55 -16.62 -2.63
CA SER A 80 -1.28 -17.12 -3.99
C SER A 80 -0.01 -16.51 -4.60
N ASN A 81 0.55 -15.46 -4.01
CA ASN A 81 1.70 -14.74 -4.53
C ASN A 81 2.52 -14.06 -3.42
N ARG A 82 3.63 -14.69 -3.02
CA ARG A 82 4.54 -14.17 -2.00
C ARG A 82 5.21 -12.83 -2.35
N ASN A 83 5.17 -12.41 -3.61
CA ASN A 83 5.72 -11.13 -4.05
C ASN A 83 4.73 -9.97 -3.93
N LEU A 84 3.49 -10.26 -3.52
CA LEU A 84 2.42 -9.29 -3.44
C LEU A 84 1.93 -9.16 -2.00
N LEU A 85 1.82 -7.91 -1.54
CA LEU A 85 1.20 -7.52 -0.29
C LEU A 85 -0.06 -6.72 -0.58
N ALA A 86 -1.10 -6.96 0.21
CA ALA A 86 -2.31 -6.14 0.22
C ALA A 86 -2.40 -5.40 1.55
N PHE A 87 -2.69 -4.12 1.48
CA PHE A 87 -2.93 -3.24 2.63
C PHE A 87 -4.29 -2.55 2.48
N ARG A 88 -4.95 -2.30 3.60
CA ARG A 88 -6.19 -1.55 3.68
C ARG A 88 -6.19 -0.64 4.91
N GLN A 89 -6.48 0.64 4.70
CA GLN A 89 -6.90 1.56 5.76
C GLN A 89 -8.42 1.76 5.64
N THR A 90 -9.15 1.42 6.69
CA THR A 90 -10.60 1.66 6.79
C THR A 90 -10.85 2.80 7.74
N LEU A 91 -11.61 3.80 7.31
CA LEU A 91 -12.09 4.90 8.13
C LEU A 91 -13.60 4.85 8.25
N GLU A 92 -14.07 4.89 9.49
CA GLU A 92 -15.49 4.94 9.84
C GLU A 92 -15.73 6.19 10.69
N SER A 93 -16.56 7.11 10.20
CA SER A 93 -16.97 8.31 10.93
C SER A 93 -18.34 8.13 11.59
N SER A 94 -18.51 8.70 12.79
CA SER A 94 -19.78 8.67 13.52
C SER A 94 -20.89 9.54 12.90
N GLY A 95 -20.55 10.39 11.93
CA GLY A 95 -21.43 11.35 11.29
C GLY A 95 -20.99 11.72 9.87
N ASP A 96 -21.79 12.56 9.22
CA ASP A 96 -21.44 13.18 7.94
C ASP A 96 -20.23 14.09 8.14
N CYS A 97 -19.19 13.94 7.32
CA CYS A 97 -17.98 14.75 7.45
C CYS A 97 -17.20 14.84 6.14
N CYS A 98 -16.29 15.82 6.08
CA CYS A 98 -15.30 15.95 5.03
C CYS A 98 -13.91 15.79 5.62
N TYR A 99 -13.08 14.94 5.03
CA TYR A 99 -11.69 14.75 5.46
C TYR A 99 -10.78 14.50 4.27
N HIS A 100 -9.49 14.63 4.52
CA HIS A 100 -8.44 14.41 3.55
C HIS A 100 -7.75 13.07 3.84
N LEU A 101 -7.51 12.29 2.78
CA LEU A 101 -6.62 11.13 2.83
C LEU A 101 -5.47 11.33 1.87
N GLU A 102 -4.30 10.93 2.30
CA GLU A 102 -3.11 10.90 1.47
C GLU A 102 -2.44 9.53 1.53
N THR A 103 -1.74 9.19 0.46
CA THR A 103 -0.93 7.98 0.35
C THR A 103 0.25 8.27 -0.54
N TRP A 104 1.41 7.78 -0.16
CA TRP A 104 2.62 7.95 -0.95
C TRP A 104 3.55 6.77 -0.78
N VAL A 105 4.59 6.77 -1.61
CA VAL A 105 5.74 5.87 -1.48
C VAL A 105 6.90 6.77 -1.07
N GLU A 106 7.62 6.37 -0.02
CA GLU A 106 8.86 7.04 0.36
C GLU A 106 9.85 6.99 -0.81
N GLU A 107 10.42 8.12 -1.21
CA GLU A 107 11.57 8.10 -2.11
C GLU A 107 12.80 7.75 -1.28
N PRO A 108 13.70 6.87 -1.76
CA PRO A 108 14.96 6.64 -1.06
C PRO A 108 15.67 7.97 -0.90
N ASP A 109 16.16 8.26 0.31
CA ASP A 109 16.91 9.48 0.51
C ASP A 109 18.13 9.46 -0.44
N GLY A 110 18.44 10.59 -1.07
CA GLY A 110 19.52 10.69 -2.06
C GLY A 110 20.93 10.44 -1.48
N THR A 111 21.03 9.93 -0.25
CA THR A 111 22.27 9.55 0.43
C THR A 111 22.47 8.03 0.50
N GLU A 112 21.51 7.22 0.06
CA GLU A 112 21.57 5.75 0.09
C GLU A 112 21.99 5.06 -1.22
N ILE A 113 22.32 3.77 -1.07
CA ILE A 113 22.73 2.76 -2.06
C ILE A 113 21.86 2.67 -3.32
N TRP A 114 20.63 3.18 -3.28
CA TRP A 114 19.61 3.00 -4.30
C TRP A 114 19.48 4.25 -5.18
N SER A 115 19.67 4.10 -6.50
CA SER A 115 19.09 5.04 -7.44
C SER A 115 17.65 4.64 -7.72
N SER A 116 16.71 5.58 -7.64
CA SER A 116 15.31 5.35 -7.97
C SER A 116 14.92 5.95 -9.32
N CYS A 117 14.20 5.19 -10.14
CA CYS A 117 13.49 5.68 -11.30
C CYS A 117 11.98 5.53 -11.09
N LEU A 118 11.25 6.63 -11.26
CA LEU A 118 9.80 6.64 -11.17
C LEU A 118 9.21 5.92 -12.39
N LEU A 119 8.42 4.88 -12.14
CA LEU A 119 7.65 4.16 -13.14
C LEU A 119 6.18 4.52 -12.97
N ILE A 120 5.57 5.11 -13.99
CA ILE A 120 4.13 5.43 -13.99
C ILE A 120 3.46 4.63 -15.09
N ASP A 121 2.47 3.83 -14.70
CA ASP A 121 1.51 3.24 -15.62
C ASP A 121 0.29 4.15 -15.68
N GLN A 122 0.11 4.81 -16.83
CA GLN A 122 -0.98 5.76 -17.03
C GLN A 122 -2.35 5.08 -17.21
N GLU A 123 -2.39 3.79 -17.56
CA GLU A 123 -3.66 3.10 -17.86
C GLU A 123 -4.37 2.61 -16.60
N ASP A 124 -3.62 2.08 -15.62
CA ASP A 124 -4.18 1.37 -14.47
C ASP A 124 -3.93 2.09 -13.14
N ASN A 125 -3.63 3.40 -13.20
CA ASN A 125 -3.32 4.21 -12.03
C ASN A 125 -2.16 3.63 -11.21
N SER A 126 -1.30 2.76 -11.76
CA SER A 126 -0.22 2.14 -11.02
C SER A 126 0.98 3.08 -10.98
N CYS A 127 1.71 3.06 -9.88
CA CYS A 127 2.93 3.83 -9.70
C CYS A 127 3.99 2.92 -9.09
N GLY A 128 5.25 3.14 -9.39
CA GLY A 128 6.31 2.28 -8.90
C GLY A 128 7.62 3.01 -8.84
N LEU A 129 8.51 2.49 -8.00
CA LEU A 129 9.90 2.85 -7.96
C LEU A 129 10.71 1.65 -8.44
N LEU A 130 11.49 1.86 -9.48
CA LEU A 130 12.59 0.96 -9.80
C LEU A 130 13.80 1.39 -8.97
N LEU A 131 14.26 0.51 -8.09
CA LEU A 131 15.41 0.72 -7.23
C LEU A 131 16.59 -0.08 -7.79
N GLU A 132 17.65 0.63 -8.19
CA GLU A 132 18.87 0.02 -8.70
C GLU A 132 20.01 0.23 -7.70
N GLU A 133 20.74 -0.84 -7.36
CA GLU A 133 21.94 -0.75 -6.54
C GLU A 133 23.16 -0.78 -7.46
N TYR A 134 24.14 0.10 -7.23
CA TYR A 134 25.33 0.35 -8.08
C TYR A 134 26.18 -0.88 -8.49
N ALA A 135 25.87 -2.09 -7.99
CA ALA A 135 26.57 -3.33 -8.34
C ALA A 135 25.70 -4.61 -8.20
N ARG A 136 24.37 -4.49 -8.07
CA ARG A 136 23.47 -5.62 -7.80
C ARG A 136 22.19 -5.56 -8.66
N PRO A 137 21.50 -6.71 -8.85
CA PRO A 137 20.23 -6.76 -9.59
C PRO A 137 19.21 -5.74 -9.06
N GLY A 138 18.51 -5.09 -9.98
CA GLY A 138 17.49 -4.09 -9.68
C GLY A 138 16.27 -4.68 -8.96
N ILE A 139 15.47 -3.81 -8.36
CA ILE A 139 14.24 -4.14 -7.62
C ILE A 139 13.12 -3.27 -8.15
N ALA A 140 12.06 -3.90 -8.63
CA ALA A 140 10.83 -3.20 -8.96
C ALA A 140 9.93 -3.24 -7.73
N LEU A 141 9.65 -2.05 -7.20
CA LEU A 141 8.60 -1.83 -6.22
C LEU A 141 7.44 -1.17 -6.97
N CYS A 142 6.31 -1.85 -7.08
CA CYS A 142 5.11 -1.33 -7.71
C CYS A 142 4.00 -1.22 -6.67
N GLU A 143 3.17 -0.19 -6.80
CA GLU A 143 2.05 0.13 -5.93
C GLU A 143 0.84 0.55 -6.80
N THR A 144 -0.33 0.03 -6.47
CA THR A 144 -1.60 0.56 -6.94
C THR A 144 -2.51 0.83 -5.76
N THR A 145 -2.90 2.10 -5.57
CA THR A 145 -3.90 2.52 -4.59
C THR A 145 -5.27 2.67 -5.24
N GLN A 146 -6.33 2.38 -4.48
CA GLN A 146 -7.70 2.71 -4.84
C GLN A 146 -8.56 3.00 -3.60
N LEU A 147 -9.55 3.87 -3.74
CA LEU A 147 -10.61 4.04 -2.76
C LEU A 147 -11.81 3.13 -3.06
N VAL A 148 -12.37 2.54 -2.00
CA VAL A 148 -13.53 1.66 -2.04
C VAL A 148 -14.54 2.18 -1.03
N SER A 149 -15.66 2.71 -1.52
CA SER A 149 -16.80 3.05 -0.68
C SER A 149 -18.09 3.03 -1.50
N ALA A 150 -19.20 2.71 -0.85
CA ALA A 150 -20.51 2.61 -1.48
C ALA A 150 -21.19 3.97 -1.66
N SER A 151 -20.83 4.96 -0.83
CA SER A 151 -21.54 6.24 -0.75
C SER A 151 -20.57 7.33 -0.27
N VAL A 152 -19.81 7.90 -1.20
CA VAL A 152 -18.95 9.07 -0.97
C VAL A 152 -18.90 9.96 -2.20
N ARG A 153 -18.59 11.25 -1.99
CA ARG A 153 -18.02 12.09 -3.06
C ARG A 153 -16.51 12.17 -2.85
N ILE A 154 -15.75 11.91 -3.90
CA ILE A 154 -14.28 11.93 -3.87
C ILE A 154 -13.78 12.92 -4.93
N SER A 155 -12.81 13.75 -4.55
CA SER A 155 -11.93 14.46 -5.48
C SER A 155 -10.52 13.91 -5.31
N GLU A 156 -9.91 13.40 -6.38
CA GLU A 156 -8.55 12.85 -6.38
C GLU A 156 -7.59 13.81 -7.08
N SER A 157 -6.40 14.00 -6.50
CA SER A 157 -5.27 14.63 -7.15
C SER A 157 -4.01 13.78 -6.99
N ARG A 158 -3.05 13.97 -7.90
CA ARG A 158 -1.86 13.12 -8.00
C ARG A 158 -0.59 13.93 -8.25
N HIS A 159 0.49 13.52 -7.58
CA HIS A 159 1.84 14.01 -7.85
C HIS A 159 2.84 12.84 -7.72
N GLY A 160 3.36 12.33 -8.83
CA GLY A 160 4.24 11.15 -8.84
C GLY A 160 3.53 9.88 -8.34
N CYS A 161 4.09 9.26 -7.29
CA CYS A 161 3.49 8.15 -6.55
C CYS A 161 2.58 8.60 -5.38
N SER A 162 2.48 9.91 -5.13
CA SER A 162 1.59 10.45 -4.10
C SER A 162 0.19 10.69 -4.65
N ARG A 163 -0.81 10.35 -3.84
CA ARG A 163 -2.23 10.62 -4.13
C ARG A 163 -2.88 11.25 -2.91
N SER A 164 -3.79 12.16 -3.22
CA SER A 164 -4.52 12.94 -2.24
C SER A 164 -6.00 12.91 -2.59
N TYR A 165 -6.83 12.68 -1.58
CA TYR A 165 -8.27 12.48 -1.72
C TYR A 165 -9.01 13.40 -0.76
N ASP A 166 -9.85 14.27 -1.30
CA ASP A 166 -10.86 14.96 -0.50
C ASP A 166 -12.12 14.11 -0.50
N VAL A 167 -12.47 13.58 0.67
CA VAL A 167 -13.57 12.63 0.86
C VAL A 167 -14.70 13.32 1.61
N THR A 168 -15.90 13.32 1.02
CA THR A 168 -17.15 13.60 1.74
C THR A 168 -17.82 12.27 2.05
N ALA A 169 -17.78 11.88 3.33
CA ALA A 169 -18.41 10.67 3.83
C ALA A 169 -19.79 10.98 4.40
N TRP A 170 -20.77 10.14 4.05
CA TRP A 170 -22.10 10.16 4.66
C TRP A 170 -22.18 9.10 5.76
N LYS A 171 -22.99 9.40 6.77
CA LYS A 171 -23.02 8.76 8.08
C LYS A 171 -22.88 7.24 8.02
N GLU A 172 -21.99 6.72 8.87
CA GLU A 172 -21.78 5.28 9.12
C GLU A 172 -21.39 4.47 7.86
N THR A 173 -20.87 5.12 6.80
CA THR A 173 -20.34 4.41 5.63
C THR A 173 -18.83 4.30 5.70
N PRO A 174 -18.27 3.08 5.83
CA PRO A 174 -16.82 2.90 5.81
C PRO A 174 -16.22 3.32 4.48
N VAL A 175 -15.08 4.02 4.55
CA VAL A 175 -14.23 4.32 3.40
C VAL A 175 -12.95 3.52 3.53
N LYS A 176 -12.64 2.75 2.49
CA LYS A 176 -11.48 1.86 2.48
C LYS A 176 -10.49 2.33 1.43
N LEU A 177 -9.28 2.68 1.87
CA LEU A 177 -8.13 2.92 1.02
C LEU A 177 -7.35 1.61 0.91
N GLU A 178 -7.34 0.99 -0.27
CA GLU A 178 -6.62 -0.26 -0.52
C GLU A 178 -5.37 0.01 -1.33
N LYS A 179 -4.23 -0.55 -0.90
CA LYS A 179 -2.94 -0.51 -1.58
C LYS A 179 -2.49 -1.93 -1.91
N TYR A 180 -2.02 -2.14 -3.13
CA TYR A 180 -1.48 -3.41 -3.61
C TYR A 180 -0.05 -3.22 -4.04
N ILE A 181 0.86 -3.91 -3.38
CA ILE A 181 2.30 -3.68 -3.53
C ILE A 181 2.98 -4.95 -3.98
N SER A 182 3.57 -4.90 -5.17
CA SER A 182 4.42 -5.98 -5.67
C SER A 182 5.88 -5.59 -5.53
N LEU A 183 6.69 -6.51 -5.00
CA LEU A 183 8.13 -6.41 -4.95
C LEU A 183 8.77 -7.55 -5.75
N ARG A 184 9.47 -7.20 -6.83
CA ARG A 184 10.19 -8.14 -7.69
C ARG A 184 11.66 -7.75 -7.80
N ARG A 185 12.56 -8.73 -7.81
CA ARG A 185 13.98 -8.52 -8.12
C ARG A 185 14.23 -8.89 -9.57
N GLU A 186 15.32 -8.40 -10.13
CA GLU A 186 15.84 -8.79 -11.43
C GLU A 186 16.38 -10.24 -11.41
N ASP A 187 15.46 -11.20 -11.32
CA ASP A 187 15.68 -12.63 -11.56
C ASP A 187 15.13 -13.07 -12.93
N ASN A 188 14.48 -12.14 -13.64
CA ASN A 188 13.90 -12.28 -14.97
C ASN A 188 14.02 -10.93 -15.70
N GLU A 189 14.25 -10.94 -17.01
CA GLU A 189 14.32 -9.71 -17.83
C GLU A 189 13.04 -8.85 -17.74
N ASN A 190 11.88 -9.46 -17.45
CA ASN A 190 10.58 -8.80 -17.39
C ASN A 190 10.07 -8.55 -15.95
N PHE A 191 10.94 -8.51 -14.95
CA PHE A 191 10.53 -8.41 -13.54
C PHE A 191 9.72 -7.14 -13.23
N ARG A 192 9.98 -6.05 -13.97
CA ARG A 192 9.29 -4.76 -13.83
C ARG A 192 7.83 -4.89 -14.29
N GLU A 193 7.63 -5.41 -15.49
CA GLU A 193 6.33 -5.64 -16.10
C GLU A 193 5.50 -6.63 -15.26
N LEU A 194 6.13 -7.66 -14.70
CA LEU A 194 5.49 -8.59 -13.80
C LEU A 194 5.00 -7.90 -12.52
N ALA A 195 5.81 -7.03 -11.90
CA ALA A 195 5.41 -6.30 -10.70
C ALA A 195 4.18 -5.41 -10.95
N PHE A 196 4.17 -4.70 -12.09
CA PHE A 196 3.04 -3.87 -12.50
C PHE A 196 1.78 -4.69 -12.79
N ALA A 197 1.92 -5.79 -13.52
CA ALA A 197 0.79 -6.66 -13.84
C ALA A 197 0.17 -7.32 -12.59
N GLU A 198 0.98 -7.64 -11.59
CA GLU A 198 0.51 -8.17 -10.31
C GLU A 198 -0.33 -7.16 -9.54
N CYS A 199 0.15 -5.92 -9.38
CA CYS A 199 -0.61 -4.85 -8.74
C CYS A 199 -1.92 -4.56 -9.48
N ARG A 200 -1.86 -4.50 -10.81
CA ARG A 200 -3.02 -4.31 -11.70
C ARG A 200 -4.08 -5.40 -11.56
N GLN A 201 -3.66 -6.65 -11.44
CA GLN A 201 -4.60 -7.75 -11.25
C GLN A 201 -5.15 -7.79 -9.82
N ALA A 202 -4.30 -7.51 -8.82
CA ALA A 202 -4.68 -7.44 -7.42
C ALA A 202 -5.76 -6.38 -7.17
N SER A 203 -5.61 -5.19 -7.77
CA SER A 203 -6.59 -4.09 -7.64
C SER A 203 -7.97 -4.48 -8.17
N LYS A 204 -8.02 -5.25 -9.26
CA LYS A 204 -9.26 -5.81 -9.84
C LYS A 204 -9.90 -6.87 -8.95
N LEU A 205 -9.10 -7.69 -8.26
CA LEU A 205 -9.58 -8.75 -7.37
C LEU A 205 -10.08 -8.21 -6.02
N ARG A 206 -9.49 -7.11 -5.54
CA ARG A 206 -9.82 -6.46 -4.25
C ARG A 206 -9.34 -7.25 -3.03
N PHE A 207 -9.21 -6.54 -1.91
CA PHE A 207 -8.57 -7.02 -0.68
C PHE A 207 -9.24 -8.30 -0.16
N ASP A 208 -10.57 -8.29 -0.05
CA ASP A 208 -11.33 -9.40 0.54
C ASP A 208 -11.28 -10.68 -0.31
N ALA A 209 -11.18 -10.58 -1.64
CA ALA A 209 -11.07 -11.76 -2.49
C ALA A 209 -9.66 -12.35 -2.43
N LEU A 210 -8.62 -11.50 -2.41
CA LEU A 210 -7.24 -11.93 -2.24
C LEU A 210 -7.02 -12.61 -0.88
N LEU A 211 -7.62 -12.07 0.19
CA LEU A 211 -7.58 -12.68 1.52
C LEU A 211 -8.20 -14.08 1.53
N LYS A 212 -9.28 -14.27 0.76
CA LYS A 212 -9.94 -15.57 0.55
C LYS A 212 -9.21 -16.51 -0.41
N GLY A 213 -8.05 -16.10 -0.94
CA GLY A 213 -7.19 -16.94 -1.78
C GLY A 213 -7.43 -16.81 -3.29
N ALA A 214 -8.04 -15.72 -3.75
CA ALA A 214 -8.09 -15.44 -5.19
C ALA A 214 -6.66 -15.45 -5.79
N ALA A 215 -6.53 -16.10 -6.94
CA ALA A 215 -5.24 -16.25 -7.61
C ALA A 215 -4.91 -14.99 -8.42
N VAL A 216 -3.70 -14.47 -8.20
CA VAL A 216 -3.10 -13.44 -9.08
C VAL A 216 -2.32 -14.19 -10.15
N SER A 217 -2.98 -14.43 -11.29
CA SER A 217 -2.39 -15.06 -12.47
C SER A 217 -1.96 -14.03 -13.49
N VAL A 218 -0.67 -13.71 -13.53
CA VAL A 218 -0.07 -12.91 -14.59
C VAL A 218 0.45 -13.85 -15.67
N THR A 219 -0.26 -13.92 -16.79
CA THR A 219 0.29 -14.54 -17.99
C THR A 219 1.45 -13.69 -18.50
N LYS A 220 2.61 -14.34 -18.74
CA LYS A 220 3.70 -13.71 -19.51
C LYS A 220 3.09 -13.10 -20.77
N PRO A 221 3.41 -11.84 -21.13
CA PRO A 221 3.01 -11.31 -22.42
C PRO A 221 3.50 -12.29 -23.51
N ASN A 222 2.59 -12.72 -24.37
CA ASN A 222 2.90 -13.64 -25.46
C ASN A 222 4.04 -13.07 -26.30
N GLY A 223 5.17 -13.78 -26.40
CA GLY A 223 6.14 -13.53 -27.48
C GLY A 223 7.63 -13.48 -27.17
N MET A 224 8.16 -14.16 -26.14
CA MET A 224 9.61 -14.33 -26.02
C MET A 224 9.97 -15.78 -25.69
N ASN A 225 10.46 -16.48 -26.72
CA ASN A 225 11.41 -17.59 -26.63
C ASN A 225 12.81 -17.01 -26.83
#